data_AF-A0A2V9RZM7-F1
#
_entry.id   AF-A0A2V9RZM7-F1
#
_cell.length_a   1.000
_cell.length_b   1.000
_cell.length_c   1.000
_cell.angle_alpha   90.00
_cell.angle_beta   90.00
_cell.angle_gamma   90.00
#
_symmetry.space_group_name_H-M   'P 1'
#
loop_
_entity.id
_entity.type
_entity.pdbx_description
1 polymer ?
#
loop_
_entity_poly.entity_id
_entity_poly.type
_entity_poly.pdbx_seq_one_letter_code
_entity_poly.pdbx_strand_id
1 'polypeptide(L)' 'MEDLEQIRVELLALIERQVEALERDTFVGLTDVERYEYDARQDRIHELHAKLGQLKTAA' A
#
# COMPACT_ATOMS: atom_id res chain seq x y z
N MET A 1 10.09 -23.74 3.44
CA MET A 1 9.51 -23.03 2.28
C MET A 1 8.41 -22.10 2.73
N GLU A 2 7.46 -22.56 3.56
CA GLU A 2 6.45 -21.72 4.22
C GLU A 2 7.03 -20.52 4.97
N ASP A 3 8.06 -20.74 5.79
CA ASP A 3 8.72 -19.64 6.53
C ASP A 3 9.35 -18.58 5.62
N LEU A 4 9.88 -19.00 4.46
CA LEU A 4 10.53 -18.10 3.52
C LEU A 4 9.49 -17.22 2.79
N GLU A 5 8.33 -17.80 2.49
CA GLU A 5 7.20 -17.10 1.89
C GLU A 5 6.55 -16.12 2.88
N GLN A 6 6.42 -16.52 4.15
CA GLN A 6 5.94 -15.65 5.22
C GLN A 6 6.86 -14.44 5.42
N ILE A 7 8.18 -14.66 5.50
CA ILE A 7 9.17 -13.57 5.58
C ILE A 7 9.07 -12.65 4.35
N ARG A 8 8.85 -13.21 3.16
CA ARG A 8 8.67 -12.40 1.94
C ARG A 8 7.45 -11.49 2.02
N VAL A 9 6.32 -12.02 2.49
CA VAL A 9 5.08 -11.24 2.68
C VAL A 9 5.29 -10.12 3.70
N GLU A 10 5.92 -10.43 4.83
CA GLU A 10 6.22 -9.43 5.87
C GLU A 10 7.18 -8.34 5.38
N LEU A 11 8.20 -8.69 4.58
CA LEU A 11 9.11 -7.74 3.95
C LEU A 11 8.38 -6.81 2.97
N LEU A 12 7.49 -7.37 2.13
CA LEU A 12 6.70 -6.57 1.19
C LEU A 12 5.80 -5.58 1.94
N ALA A 13 5.09 -6.04 2.97
CA ALA A 13 4.24 -5.18 3.79
C ALA A 13 5.05 -4.09 4.52
N LEU A 14 6.28 -4.39 4.94
CA LEU A 14 7.17 -3.39 5.56
C LEU A 14 7.61 -2.33 4.54
N ILE A 15 7.99 -2.75 3.33
CA ILE A 15 8.40 -1.84 2.25
C ILE A 15 7.25 -0.91 1.86
N GLU A 16 6.02 -1.43 1.72
CA GLU A 16 4.83 -0.61 1.43
C GLU A 16 4.63 0.48 2.47
N ARG A 17 4.67 0.14 3.76
CA ARG A 17 4.54 1.13 4.85
C ARG A 17 5.66 2.17 4.86
N GLN A 18 6.89 1.77 4.51
CA GLN A 18 8.01 2.70 4.43
C GLN A 18 7.87 3.68 3.25
N VAL A 19 7.35 3.20 2.12
CA VAL A 19 7.03 4.06 0.97
C VAL A 19 5.94 5.06 1.34
N GLU A 20 4.85 4.62 1.97
CA GLU A 20 3.79 5.53 2.44
C GLU A 20 4.33 6.61 3.40
N ALA A 21 5.19 6.23 4.35
CA ALA A 21 5.80 7.17 5.28
C ALA A 21 6.69 8.20 4.56
N LEU A 22 7.51 7.75 3.60
CA LEU A 22 8.36 8.62 2.79
C LEU A 22 7.54 9.54 1.89
N GLU A 23 6.45 9.06 1.31
CA GLU A 23 5.53 9.88 0.53
C GLU A 23 4.93 10.97 1.42
N ARG A 24 4.38 10.63 2.60
CA ARG A 24 3.84 11.62 3.55
C ARG A 24 4.88 12.67 3.98
N ASP A 25 6.11 12.26 4.30
CA ASP A 25 7.20 13.18 4.68
C ASP A 25 7.69 14.05 3.50
N THR A 26 7.66 13.52 2.27
CA THR A 26 7.97 14.31 1.07
C THR A 26 6.87 15.33 0.79
N PHE A 27 5.63 14.99 1.13
CA PHE A 27 4.44 15.81 0.95
C PHE A 27 4.18 16.82 2.07
N VAL A 28 5.18 17.13 2.92
CA VAL A 28 5.07 18.17 3.96
C VAL A 28 4.71 19.56 3.40
N GLY A 29 4.85 19.78 2.09
CA GLY A 29 4.38 20.97 1.36
C GLY A 29 2.94 20.94 0.85
N LEU A 30 2.21 19.82 0.96
CA LEU A 30 0.83 19.71 0.48
C LEU A 30 -0.15 20.49 1.38
N THR A 31 -1.16 21.06 0.74
CA THR A 31 -2.37 21.56 1.40
C THR A 31 -3.18 20.40 1.99
N ASP A 32 -4.10 20.70 2.90
CA ASP A 32 -4.98 19.69 3.50
C ASP A 32 -5.85 18.97 2.46
N VAL A 33 -6.22 19.67 1.38
CA VAL A 33 -6.97 19.09 0.25
C VAL A 33 -6.11 18.06 -0.48
N GLU A 34 -4.86 18.40 -0.79
CA GLU A 34 -3.97 17.49 -1.50
C GLU A 34 -3.59 16.26 -0.64
N ARG A 35 -3.45 16.44 0.69
CA ARG A 35 -3.33 15.31 1.64
C ARG A 35 -4.55 14.40 1.60
N TYR A 36 -5.75 14.97 1.65
CA TYR A 36 -7.00 14.21 1.56
C TYR A 36 -7.11 13.43 0.24
N GLU A 37 -6.77 14.05 -0.89
CA GLU A 37 -6.76 13.36 -2.17
C GLU A 37 -5.72 12.25 -2.25
N TYR A 38 -4.55 12.44 -1.64
CA TYR A 38 -3.53 11.40 -1.55
C TYR A 38 -4.04 10.19 -0.74
N ASP A 39 -4.60 10.43 0.45
CA ASP A 39 -5.16 9.37 1.30
C ASP A 39 -6.27 8.61 0.55
N ALA A 40 -7.17 9.33 -0.15
CA ALA A 40 -8.22 8.70 -0.95
C ALA A 40 -7.70 7.84 -2.12
N ARG A 41 -6.59 8.25 -2.75
CA ARG A 41 -5.94 7.44 -3.81
C ARG A 41 -5.30 6.19 -3.22
N GLN A 42 -4.66 6.28 -2.05
CA GLN A 42 -4.09 5.14 -1.33
C GLN A 42 -5.17 4.11 -0.97
N ASP A 43 -6.30 4.54 -0.39
CA ASP A 43 -7.43 3.67 -0.09
C ASP A 43 -7.93 2.92 -1.34
N ARG A 44 -8.01 3.65 -2.48
CA ARG A 44 -8.43 3.04 -3.74
C ARG A 44 -7.43 2.02 -4.27
N ILE A 45 -6.13 2.26 -4.14
CA ILE A 45 -5.08 1.32 -4.53
C ILE A 45 -5.19 0.04 -3.70
N HIS A 46 -5.35 0.17 -2.38
CA HIS A 46 -5.55 -0.98 -1.48
C HIS A 46 -6.78 -1.82 -1.85
N GLU A 47 -7.93 -1.18 -2.14
CA GLU A 47 -9.13 -1.88 -2.64
C GLU A 47 -8.84 -2.66 -3.93
N LEU A 48 -8.13 -2.04 -4.88
CA LEU A 48 -7.83 -2.66 -6.17
C LEU A 48 -6.91 -3.87 -6.01
N HIS A 49 -5.88 -3.77 -5.15
CA HIS A 49 -5.03 -4.91 -4.81
C HIS A 49 -5.83 -6.05 -4.17
N ALA A 50 -6.74 -5.76 -3.23
CA ALA A 50 -7.59 -6.77 -2.63
C ALA A 50 -8.48 -7.48 -3.67
N LYS A 51 -9.12 -6.72 -4.56
CA LYS A 51 -9.94 -7.28 -5.67
C LYS A 51 -9.11 -8.12 -6.63
N LEU A 52 -7.90 -7.67 -6.98
CA LEU A 52 -7.00 -8.39 -7.85
C LEU A 52 -6.54 -9.72 -7.22
N GLY A 53 -6.31 -9.72 -5.91
CA GLY A 53 -6.04 -10.94 -5.13
C GLY A 53 -7.20 -11.94 -5.20
N GLN A 54 -8.43 -11.47 -4.98
CA GLN A 54 -9.64 -12.31 -5.07
C GLN A 54 -9.82 -12.94 -6.46
N LEU A 55 -9.61 -12.16 -7.53
CA LEU A 55 -9.70 -12.64 -8.91
C LEU A 55 -8.63 -13.69 -9.22
N LYS A 56 -7.40 -13.53 -8.72
CA LYS A 56 -6.32 -14.50 -8.89
C LYS A 56 -6.57 -15.82 -8.15
N THR A 57 -7.28 -15.79 -7.03
CA THR A 57 -7.64 -16.99 -6.26
C THR A 57 -8.87 -17.72 -6.80
N ALA A 58 -9.69 -17.04 -7.61
CA ALA A 58 -10.93 -17.60 -8.18
C ALA A 58 -10.75 -18.21 -9.58
N ALA A 59 -9.58 -18.02 -10.20
CA ALA A 59 -9.18 -18.57 -11.50
C ALA A 59 -8.27 -19.79 -11.32
#